data_AF-A0A8J7PHN7-F1
#
_entry.id   AF-A0A8J7PHN7-F1
#
_cell.length_a   1.000
_cell.length_b   1.000
_cell.length_c   1.000
_cell.angle_alpha   90.00
_cell.angle_beta   90.00
_cell.angle_gamma   90.00
#
_symmetry.space_group_name_H-M   'P 1'
#
loop_
_entity.id
_entity.type
_entity.pdbx_description
1 polymer ?
#
loop_
_entity_poly.entity_id
_entity_poly.type
_entity_poly.pdbx_seq_one_letter_code
_entity_poly.pdbx_strand_id
1 'polypeptide(L)'
;MKALGLPINRTSMSRWLAEIAQLVSPIVTKMSKRILSGRVIQSDATTMPVIKKGLGKAHRDFVWVYRGDADYPYDLKTASISGKDFLNQSWRF
;
A
#
# COMPACT_ATOMS: atom_id res chain seq x y z
N MET A 1 -0.88 -8.85 -21.10
CA MET A 1 -1.83 -7.75 -21.40
C MET A 1 -1.39 -7.08 -22.69
N LYS A 2 -2.24 -7.12 -23.73
CA LYS A 2 -1.96 -6.50 -25.03
C LYS A 2 -2.25 -5.00 -24.88
N ALA A 3 -1.24 -4.14 -25.04
CA ALA A 3 -1.45 -2.70 -25.10
C ALA A 3 -2.36 -2.37 -26.30
N LEU A 4 -3.22 -1.36 -26.19
CA LEU A 4 -4.16 -0.90 -27.22
C LEU A 4 -3.48 -0.32 -28.49
N GLY A 5 -2.19 -0.62 -28.72
CA GLY A 5 -1.38 -0.03 -29.80
C GLY A 5 -0.94 1.41 -29.55
N LEU A 6 -1.42 2.05 -28.48
CA LEU A 6 -1.08 3.42 -28.11
C LEU A 6 0.19 3.45 -27.24
N PRO A 7 1.25 4.18 -27.63
CA PRO A 7 2.44 4.33 -26.82
C PRO A 7 2.16 5.27 -25.64
N ILE A 8 1.89 4.69 -24.45
CA ILE A 8 1.76 5.45 -23.21
C ILE A 8 3.09 5.43 -22.47
N ASN A 9 3.65 6.61 -22.18
CA ASN A 9 4.88 6.72 -21.40
C ASN A 9 4.68 6.19 -19.97
N ARG A 10 5.61 5.37 -19.47
CA ARG A 10 5.64 4.85 -18.09
C ARG A 10 5.50 5.97 -17.05
N THR A 11 6.10 7.12 -17.31
CA THR A 11 6.04 8.29 -16.41
C THR A 11 4.61 8.80 -16.26
N SER A 12 3.85 8.86 -17.37
CA SER A 12 2.44 9.26 -17.35
C SER A 12 1.59 8.27 -16.57
N MET A 13 1.79 6.96 -16.79
CA MET A 13 1.07 5.93 -16.02
C MET A 13 1.39 6.00 -14.52
N SER A 14 2.67 6.19 -14.16
CA SER A 14 3.08 6.34 -12.77
C SER A 14 2.46 7.57 -12.11
N ARG A 15 2.36 8.68 -12.87
CA ARG A 15 1.72 9.91 -12.39
C ARG A 15 0.23 9.70 -12.15
N TRP A 16 -0.49 9.08 -13.08
CA TRP A 16 -1.92 8.78 -12.89
C TRP A 16 -2.16 7.89 -11.68
N LEU A 17 -1.31 6.87 -11.48
CA LEU A 17 -1.40 6.03 -10.30
C LEU A 17 -1.23 6.83 -9.00
N ALA A 18 -0.28 7.78 -8.96
CA ALA A 18 -0.08 8.65 -7.80
C ALA A 18 -1.27 9.59 -7.56
N GLU A 19 -1.84 10.17 -8.62
CA GLU A 19 -3.03 11.03 -8.52
C GLU A 19 -4.24 10.24 -8.00
N ILE A 20 -4.47 9.03 -8.50
CA ILE A 20 -5.52 8.14 -8.00
C ILE A 20 -5.28 7.77 -6.53
N ALA A 21 -4.02 7.50 -6.14
CA ALA A 21 -3.68 7.17 -4.77
C ALA A 21 -4.04 8.31 -3.80
N GLN A 22 -3.80 9.56 -4.20
CA GLN A 22 -4.21 10.74 -3.42
C GLN A 22 -5.73 10.84 -3.28
N LEU A 23 -6.48 10.59 -4.36
CA LEU A 23 -7.95 10.64 -4.35
C LEU A 23 -8.56 9.56 -3.43
N VAL A 24 -7.98 8.36 -3.40
CA VAL A 24 -8.50 7.23 -2.62
C VAL A 24 -8.00 7.24 -1.17
N SER A 25 -6.97 8.04 -0.86
CA SER A 25 -6.40 8.21 0.49
C SER A 25 -7.43 8.29 1.63
N PRO A 26 -8.45 9.19 1.62
CA PRO A 26 -9.39 9.30 2.74
C PRO A 26 -10.19 8.00 2.99
N ILE A 27 -10.48 7.23 1.94
CA ILE A 27 -11.19 5.95 2.05
C ILE A 27 -10.29 4.92 2.74
N VAL A 28 -9.03 4.82 2.29
CA VAL A 28 -8.03 3.93 2.90
C VAL A 28 -7.82 4.27 4.38
N THR A 29 -7.73 5.55 4.72
CA THR A 29 -7.61 6.00 6.11
C THR A 29 -8.82 5.59 6.95
N LYS A 30 -10.04 5.74 6.42
CA LYS A 30 -11.25 5.33 7.15
C LYS A 30 -11.32 3.81 7.32
N MET A 31 -10.95 3.03 6.30
CA MET A 31 -10.86 1.57 6.39
C MET A 31 -9.84 1.14 7.44
N SER A 32 -8.66 1.77 7.47
CA SER A 32 -7.60 1.44 8.44
C SER A 32 -8.08 1.70 9.87
N LYS A 33 -8.72 2.85 10.13
CA LYS A 33 -9.32 3.15 11.44
C LYS A 33 -10.36 2.11 11.86
N ARG A 34 -11.16 1.59 10.93
CA ARG A 34 -12.13 0.53 11.21
C ARG A 34 -11.46 -0.79 11.54
N ILE A 35 -10.46 -1.22 10.77
CA ILE A 35 -9.67 -2.42 11.10
C ILE A 35 -9.04 -2.31 12.49
N LEU A 36 -8.47 -1.14 12.82
CA LEU A 36 -7.87 -0.88 14.13
C LEU A 36 -8.87 -0.83 15.29
N SER A 37 -10.17 -0.71 15.00
CA SER A 37 -11.24 -0.76 16.00
C SER A 37 -11.70 -2.20 16.29
N GLY A 38 -11.26 -3.17 15.48
CA GLY A 38 -11.52 -4.59 15.67
C GLY A 38 -10.73 -5.17 16.84
N ARG A 39 -11.22 -6.29 17.37
CA ARG A 39 -10.55 -7.01 18.46
C ARG A 39 -9.34 -7.78 17.96
N VAL A 40 -9.40 -8.27 16.73
CA VAL A 40 -8.34 -9.08 16.12
C VAL A 40 -8.00 -8.52 14.74
N ILE A 41 -6.70 -8.45 14.44
CA ILE A 41 -6.18 -8.06 13.13
C ILE A 41 -5.27 -9.17 12.66
N GLN A 42 -5.55 -9.71 11.47
CA GLN A 42 -4.65 -10.64 10.79
C GLN A 42 -3.68 -9.83 9.93
N SER A 43 -2.39 -10.07 10.09
CA SER A 43 -1.36 -9.44 9.27
C SER A 43 -0.45 -10.46 8.60
N ASP A 44 -0.16 -10.25 7.32
CA ASP A 44 0.83 -11.03 6.58
C ASP A 44 1.91 -10.12 5.98
N ALA A 45 3.17 -10.57 6.01
CA ALA A 45 4.33 -9.83 5.54
C ALA A 45 5.00 -10.57 4.37
N THR A 46 4.79 -10.08 3.16
CA THR A 46 5.40 -10.64 1.96
C THR A 46 6.67 -9.87 1.61
N THR A 47 7.81 -10.56 1.55
CA THR A 47 9.10 -9.93 1.20
C THR A 47 9.14 -9.48 -0.27
N MET A 48 9.67 -8.29 -0.56
CA MET A 48 9.87 -7.76 -1.90
C MET A 48 11.19 -6.97 -2.02
N PRO A 49 11.92 -7.06 -3.15
CA PRO A 49 13.06 -6.18 -3.41
C PRO A 49 12.58 -4.76 -3.77
N VAL A 50 13.08 -3.75 -3.06
CA VAL A 50 12.76 -2.33 -3.26
C VAL A 50 14.01 -1.54 -3.58
N ILE A 51 13.91 -0.64 -4.56
CA ILE A 51 14.99 0.30 -4.90
C ILE A 51 14.84 1.54 -4.02
N LYS A 52 15.84 1.80 -3.18
CA LYS A 52 15.93 3.03 -2.38
C LYS A 52 16.99 3.95 -2.97
N LYS A 53 16.66 5.23 -3.14
CA LYS A 53 17.57 6.23 -3.70
C LYS A 53 18.82 6.32 -2.83
N GLY A 54 20.00 6.27 -3.46
CA GLY A 54 21.29 6.44 -2.79
C GLY A 54 21.96 5.14 -2.31
N LEU A 55 21.31 3.98 -2.41
CA LEU A 55 21.89 2.71 -1.92
C LEU A 55 22.53 1.84 -3.02
N GLY A 56 22.32 2.16 -4.30
CA GLY A 56 22.98 1.49 -5.44
C GLY A 56 22.61 0.02 -5.67
N LYS A 57 21.84 -0.61 -4.77
CA LYS A 57 21.35 -1.99 -4.88
C LYS A 57 19.91 -2.09 -4.37
N ALA A 58 19.21 -3.16 -4.76
CA ALA A 58 17.89 -3.45 -4.22
C ALA A 58 18.00 -3.85 -2.74
N HIS A 59 17.11 -3.32 -1.91
CA HIS A 59 17.00 -3.65 -0.49
C HIS A 59 15.80 -4.55 -0.26
N ARG A 60 15.94 -5.44 0.72
CA ARG A 60 14.81 -6.25 1.19
C ARG A 60 13.80 -5.34 1.88
N ASP A 61 12.56 -5.44 1.48
CA ASP A 61 11.44 -4.78 2.11
C ASP A 61 10.22 -5.71 2.18
N PHE A 62 9.10 -5.21 2.70
CA PHE A 62 7.87 -5.98 2.86
C PHE A 62 6.66 -5.25 2.30
N VAL A 63 5.77 -6.02 1.70
CA VAL A 63 4.38 -5.63 1.48
C VAL A 63 3.57 -6.27 2.60
N TRP A 64 2.79 -5.44 3.29
CA TRP A 64 1.94 -5.87 4.39
C TRP A 64 0.49 -5.96 3.94
N VAL A 65 -0.19 -7.01 4.38
CA VAL A 65 -1.63 -7.15 4.28
C VAL A 65 -2.20 -7.12 5.69
N TYR A 66 -3.27 -6.35 5.90
CA TYR A 66 -4.02 -6.28 7.14
C TYR A 66 -5.48 -6.61 6.85
N ARG A 67 -6.04 -7.51 7.66
CA ARG A 67 -7.44 -7.89 7.60
C ARG A 67 -8.07 -7.75 8.97
N GLY A 68 -9.18 -7.03 9.04
CA GLY A 68 -9.98 -6.93 10.25
C GLY A 68 -10.83 -8.18 10.50
N ASP A 69 -11.44 -8.24 11.67
CA ASP A 69 -12.33 -9.33 12.08
C ASP A 69 -13.73 -9.23 11.43
N ALA A 70 -14.66 -10.08 11.86
CA ALA A 70 -16.00 -10.15 11.29
C ALA A 70 -16.81 -8.85 11.47
N ASP A 71 -16.55 -8.09 12.54
CA ASP A 71 -17.22 -6.82 12.81
C ASP A 71 -16.64 -5.69 11.94
N TYR A 72 -15.38 -5.82 11.52
CA TYR A 72 -14.67 -4.88 10.64
C TYR A 72 -13.99 -5.58 9.45
N PRO A 73 -14.74 -6.19 8.50
CA PRO A 73 -14.21 -7.09 7.49
C PRO A 73 -13.60 -6.34 6.30
N TYR A 74 -12.61 -5.49 6.58
CA TYR A 74 -11.86 -4.75 5.57
C TYR A 74 -10.48 -5.37 5.37
N ASP A 75 -10.08 -5.45 4.10
CA ASP A 75 -8.73 -5.85 3.70
C ASP A 75 -7.96 -4.61 3.22
N LEU A 76 -6.80 -4.38 3.80
CA LEU A 76 -5.90 -3.30 3.42
C LEU A 76 -4.51 -3.83 3.11
N LYS A 77 -3.96 -3.38 1.98
CA LYS A 77 -2.60 -3.71 1.56
C LYS A 77 -1.77 -2.44 1.55
N THR A 78 -0.61 -2.49 2.19
CA THR A 78 0.32 -1.37 2.23
C THR A 78 1.72 -1.84 1.82
N ALA A 79 2.36 -1.07 0.95
CA ALA A 79 3.76 -1.23 0.62
C ALA A 79 4.54 -0.24 1.50
N SER A 80 4.89 -0.66 2.70
CA SER A 80 5.64 0.16 3.65
C SER A 80 6.88 -0.56 4.15
N ILE A 81 7.92 0.24 4.36
CA ILE A 81 9.21 -0.14 4.95
C ILE A 81 9.06 -0.74 6.36
N SER A 82 7.94 -0.49 7.03
CA SER A 82 7.68 -0.97 8.38
C SER A 82 6.19 -1.17 8.63
N GLY A 83 5.81 -2.33 9.15
CA GLY A 83 4.43 -2.59 9.61
C GLY A 83 3.93 -1.60 10.68
N LYS A 84 4.82 -0.77 11.25
CA LYS A 84 4.48 0.34 12.15
C LYS A 84 3.71 1.47 11.49
N ASP A 85 3.87 1.68 10.18
CA ASP A 85 3.20 2.78 9.48
C ASP A 85 1.68 2.62 9.48
N PHE A 86 1.19 1.37 9.42
CA PHE A 86 -0.22 1.06 9.52
C PHE A 86 -0.77 1.40 10.91
N LEU A 87 -0.06 1.00 11.97
CA LEU A 87 -0.47 1.25 13.36
C LEU A 87 -0.48 2.75 13.69
N ASN A 88 0.52 3.49 13.20
CA ASN A 88 0.70 4.91 13.48
C ASN A 88 -0.09 5.82 12.53
N GLN A 89 -0.78 5.26 11.54
CA GLN A 89 -1.48 6.01 10.50
C GLN A 89 -0.60 7.05 9.79
N SER A 90 0.70 6.75 9.63
CA SER A 90 1.72 7.69 9.17
C SER A 90 2.16 7.47 7.72
N TRP A 91 1.41 6.67 6.95
CA TRP A 91 1.75 6.40 5.55
C TRP A 91 1.60 7.65 4.67
N ARG A 92 2.45 7.75 3.65
CA ARG A 92 2.42 8.82 2.65
C ARG A 92 2.16 8.22 1.27
N PHE A 93 1.28 8.86 0.49
CA PHE A 93 1.03 8.55 -0.91
C PHE A 93 1.93 9.38 -1.82
#